data_AF-A0A9W4SMG8-F1
#
_entry.id   AF-A0A9W4SMG8-F1
#
_cell.length_a   1.000
_cell.length_b   1.000
_cell.length_c   1.000
_cell.angle_alpha   90.00
_cell.angle_beta   90.00
_cell.angle_gamma   90.00
#
_symmetry.space_group_name_H-M   'P 1'
#
loop_
_entity.id
_entity.type
_entity.pdbx_description
1 polymer ?
#
loop_
_entity_poly.entity_id
_entity_poly.type
_entity_poly.pdbx_seq_one_letter_code
_entity_poly.pdbx_strand_id
1 'polypeptide(L)'
;MVAWLHEYEKNSKYKKLEQQFDQNKKYFESRCNELEQKLKDERSQIRSLEKRNGELEKEASNYQSALGVATSFNLSDDDQNHSVRLNQDILSLHDTLENYVTNLKPNIDVNIKEAKKILHKYKCQTEISEKKPNKPVIKAALQRHVLEVIFEQADFYFTRSNKEHYLESEIVSKTVELTDLMENFYNNRLGDDRVTRHTPIKLRQQVYSALGTRGFNDIVYSNGISKNSKHNFIHIISKKINKMMNKFRVIKDVEKRRYVNSLAEDLIRDVVRIFYFRLKIQEPMAQYRWYENNEKINKSTMKSVSEKIFNATKSLGNKVKRFYSGGENSNLSIDSVNTYEYVDSDAEMTNNEDNYEDLDMTDQE
;
A
#
# COMPACT_ATOMS: atom_id res chain seq x y z
N MET A 1 8.87 -41.05 -76.88
CA MET A 1 8.06 -39.83 -76.72
C MET A 1 7.47 -39.70 -75.31
N VAL A 2 6.81 -40.74 -74.76
CA VAL A 2 6.21 -40.73 -73.41
C VAL A 2 7.21 -40.49 -72.27
N ALA A 3 8.38 -41.15 -72.29
CA ALA A 3 9.40 -40.96 -71.24
C ALA A 3 9.95 -39.52 -71.18
N TRP A 4 10.15 -38.89 -72.35
CA TRP A 4 10.65 -37.52 -72.46
C TRP A 4 9.65 -36.49 -71.93
N LEU A 5 8.35 -36.68 -72.18
CA LEU A 5 7.28 -35.84 -71.62
C LEU A 5 7.21 -35.96 -70.10
N HIS A 6 7.36 -37.18 -69.57
CA HIS A 6 7.36 -37.43 -68.12
C HIS A 6 8.54 -36.75 -67.42
N GLU A 7 9.71 -36.74 -68.05
CA GLU A 7 10.92 -36.09 -67.53
C GLU A 7 10.84 -34.56 -67.62
N TYR A 8 10.25 -34.03 -68.69
CA TYR A 8 9.97 -32.61 -68.83
C TYR A 8 9.00 -32.08 -67.76
N GLU A 9 7.90 -32.80 -67.49
CA GLU A 9 6.96 -32.45 -66.42
C GLU A 9 7.60 -32.50 -65.03
N LYS A 10 8.46 -33.50 -64.79
CA LYS A 10 9.20 -33.64 -63.55
C LYS A 10 10.13 -32.45 -63.32
N ASN A 11 10.91 -32.06 -64.34
CA ASN A 11 11.80 -30.89 -64.28
C ASN A 11 11.03 -29.56 -64.12
N SER A 12 9.87 -29.42 -64.75
CA SER A 12 8.99 -28.25 -64.56
C SER A 12 8.48 -28.13 -63.13
N LYS A 13 8.08 -29.24 -62.50
CA LYS A 13 7.69 -29.27 -61.09
C LYS A 13 8.85 -28.94 -60.15
N TYR A 14 10.05 -29.49 -60.39
CA TYR A 14 11.23 -29.16 -59.59
C TYR A 14 11.56 -27.66 -59.64
N LYS A 15 11.54 -27.05 -60.83
CA LYS A 15 11.83 -25.63 -60.99
C LYS A 15 10.82 -24.73 -60.27
N LYS A 16 9.53 -25.10 -60.25
CA LYS A 16 8.51 -24.38 -59.48
C LYS A 16 8.71 -24.51 -57.97
N LEU A 17 9.09 -25.70 -57.51
CA LEU A 17 9.37 -25.95 -56.10
C LEU A 17 10.59 -25.18 -55.60
N GLU A 18 11.64 -25.12 -56.42
CA GLU A 18 12.86 -24.34 -56.15
C GLU A 18 12.55 -22.84 -56.05
N GLN A 19 11.74 -22.31 -56.97
CA GLN A 19 11.29 -20.91 -56.92
C GLN A 19 10.46 -20.60 -55.66
N GLN A 20 9.57 -21.50 -55.25
CA GLN A 20 8.81 -21.35 -54.00
C GLN A 20 9.72 -21.40 -52.77
N PHE A 21 10.73 -22.27 -52.78
CA PHE A 21 11.70 -22.38 -51.70
C PHE A 21 12.50 -21.08 -51.55
N ASP A 22 12.98 -20.50 -52.65
CA ASP A 22 13.72 -19.24 -52.65
C ASP A 22 12.85 -18.05 -52.19
N GLN A 23 11.59 -18.00 -52.62
CA GLN A 23 10.64 -16.97 -52.16
C GLN A 23 10.38 -17.07 -50.65
N ASN A 24 10.14 -18.29 -50.16
CA ASN A 24 9.94 -18.53 -48.74
C ASN A 24 11.19 -18.19 -47.93
N LYS A 25 12.39 -18.55 -48.42
CA LYS A 25 13.65 -18.21 -47.78
C LYS A 25 13.82 -16.70 -47.63
N LYS A 26 13.61 -15.93 -48.70
CA LYS A 26 13.67 -14.45 -48.67
C LYS A 26 12.64 -13.85 -47.73
N TYR A 27 11.43 -14.41 -47.69
CA TYR A 27 10.38 -13.99 -46.76
C TYR A 27 10.78 -14.21 -45.31
N PHE A 28 11.30 -15.41 -44.98
CA PHE A 28 11.76 -15.72 -43.63
C PHE A 28 12.97 -14.87 -43.21
N GLU A 29 13.95 -14.66 -44.09
CA GLU A 29 15.09 -13.78 -43.83
C GLU A 29 14.64 -12.34 -43.54
N SER A 30 13.73 -11.80 -44.34
CA SER A 30 13.17 -10.45 -44.12
C SER A 30 12.45 -10.36 -42.78
N ARG A 31 11.68 -11.40 -42.42
CA ARG A 31 10.94 -11.43 -41.14
C ARG A 31 11.87 -11.59 -39.93
N CYS A 32 12.95 -12.36 -40.05
CA CYS A 32 13.98 -12.47 -39.00
C CYS A 32 14.65 -11.11 -38.76
N ASN A 33 15.04 -10.41 -39.83
CA ASN A 33 15.66 -9.09 -39.72
C ASN A 33 14.72 -8.06 -39.05
N GLU A 34 13.43 -8.09 -39.39
CA GLU A 34 12.42 -7.21 -38.75
C GLU A 34 12.28 -7.50 -37.24
N LEU A 35 12.27 -8.78 -36.86
CA LEU A 35 12.19 -9.20 -35.45
C LEU A 35 13.45 -8.84 -34.68
N GLU A 36 14.63 -8.99 -35.27
CA GLU A 36 15.91 -8.58 -34.67
C GLU A 36 15.95 -7.08 -34.41
N GLN A 37 15.48 -6.27 -35.37
CA GLN A 37 15.40 -4.83 -35.20
C GLN A 37 14.44 -4.45 -34.07
N LYS A 38 13.25 -5.05 -34.02
CA LYS A 38 12.28 -4.83 -32.93
C LYS A 38 12.86 -5.20 -31.55
N LEU A 39 13.57 -6.33 -31.46
CA LEU A 39 14.25 -6.75 -30.23
C LEU A 39 15.33 -5.76 -29.79
N LYS A 40 16.06 -5.18 -30.75
CA LYS A 40 17.07 -4.16 -30.46
C LYS A 40 16.43 -2.89 -29.92
N ASP A 41 15.33 -2.45 -30.53
CA ASP A 41 14.59 -1.25 -30.12
C ASP A 41 13.98 -1.45 -28.72
N GLU A 42 13.32 -2.57 -28.45
CA GLU A 42 12.77 -2.90 -27.11
C GLU A 42 13.88 -2.96 -26.04
N ARG A 43 15.04 -3.57 -26.34
CA ARG A 43 16.18 -3.59 -25.42
C ARG A 43 16.69 -2.19 -25.10
N SER A 44 16.68 -1.28 -26.08
CA SER A 44 17.09 0.11 -25.86
C SER A 44 16.11 0.85 -24.95
N GLN A 45 14.81 0.61 -25.13
CA GLN A 45 13.77 1.17 -24.27
C GLN A 45 13.91 0.66 -22.83
N ILE A 46 14.12 -0.65 -22.63
CA ILE A 46 14.34 -1.24 -21.30
C ILE A 46 15.52 -0.56 -20.60
N ARG A 47 16.67 -0.43 -21.28
CA ARG A 47 17.84 0.24 -20.68
C ARG A 47 17.57 1.70 -20.31
N SER A 48 16.81 2.42 -21.16
CA SER A 48 16.45 3.81 -20.88
C SER A 48 15.54 3.94 -19.65
N LEU A 49 14.61 3.00 -19.47
CA LEU A 49 13.72 2.94 -18.32
C LEU A 49 14.47 2.54 -17.05
N GLU A 50 15.38 1.56 -17.11
CA GLU A 50 16.24 1.17 -16.00
C GLU A 50 17.10 2.34 -15.52
N LYS A 51 17.70 3.08 -16.45
CA LYS A 51 18.48 4.28 -16.13
C LYS A 51 17.62 5.33 -15.42
N ARG A 52 16.44 5.64 -15.96
CA ARG A 52 15.51 6.61 -15.37
C ARG A 52 15.02 6.17 -13.99
N ASN A 53 14.80 4.88 -13.79
CA ASN A 53 14.41 4.34 -12.49
C ASN A 53 15.53 4.48 -11.45
N GLY A 54 16.80 4.24 -11.84
CA GLY A 54 17.96 4.47 -10.98
C GLY A 54 18.18 5.95 -10.64
N GLU A 55 17.93 6.86 -11.60
CA GLU A 55 17.96 8.31 -11.35
C GLU A 55 16.90 8.71 -10.32
N LEU A 56 15.67 8.21 -10.45
CA LEU A 56 14.58 8.46 -9.49
C LEU A 56 14.89 7.88 -8.09
N GLU A 57 15.47 6.68 -8.01
CA GLU A 57 15.89 6.08 -6.74
C GLU A 57 16.97 6.93 -6.05
N LYS A 58 17.94 7.44 -6.82
CA LYS A 58 18.97 8.35 -6.30
C LYS A 58 18.37 9.68 -5.87
N GLU A 59 17.41 10.22 -6.62
CA GLU A 59 16.71 11.45 -6.26
C GLU A 59 15.94 11.29 -4.94
N ALA A 60 15.16 10.21 -4.80
CA ALA A 60 14.45 9.88 -3.57
C ALA A 60 15.41 9.71 -2.38
N SER A 61 16.53 9.01 -2.56
CA SER A 61 17.54 8.83 -1.52
C SER A 61 18.22 10.15 -1.13
N ASN A 62 18.49 11.04 -2.10
CA ASN A 62 19.02 12.37 -1.85
C ASN A 62 18.04 13.24 -1.06
N TYR A 63 16.75 13.21 -1.38
CA TYR A 63 15.73 13.92 -0.61
C TYR A 63 15.67 13.40 0.83
N GLN A 64 15.66 12.08 1.03
CA GLN A 64 15.69 11.48 2.37
C GLN A 64 16.93 11.89 3.16
N SER A 65 18.10 11.89 2.52
CA SER A 65 19.37 12.26 3.15
C SER A 65 19.43 13.76 3.49
N ALA A 66 18.98 14.63 2.59
CA ALA A 66 18.93 16.08 2.80
C ALA A 66 17.91 16.47 3.89
N LEU A 67 16.79 15.74 3.97
CA LEU A 67 15.81 15.88 5.04
C LEU A 67 16.44 15.49 6.39
N GLY A 68 17.16 14.35 6.44
CA GLY A 68 17.85 13.81 7.63
C GLY A 68 18.95 14.72 8.20
N VAL A 69 19.71 15.41 7.33
CA VAL A 69 20.78 16.35 7.76
C VAL A 69 20.19 17.63 8.37
N ALA A 70 18.99 18.04 7.97
CA ALA A 70 18.33 19.22 8.52
C ALA A 70 17.35 18.90 9.68
N THR A 71 17.39 17.68 10.23
CA THR A 71 16.57 17.19 11.36
C THR A 71 17.40 16.94 12.63
N SER A 72 18.19 17.93 13.07
CA SER A 72 18.68 17.94 14.46
C SER A 72 17.55 18.11 15.51
N PHE A 73 16.29 18.18 15.06
CA PHE A 73 15.11 17.87 15.87
C PHE A 73 14.67 16.44 15.56
N ASN A 74 15.07 15.53 16.44
CA ASN A 74 14.81 14.08 16.44
C ASN A 74 13.39 13.72 15.97
N LEU A 75 13.27 13.21 14.74
CA LEU A 75 12.34 12.12 14.46
C LEU A 75 13.18 10.86 14.69
N SER A 76 13.14 10.33 15.91
CA SER A 76 13.83 9.10 16.33
C SER A 76 13.66 7.97 15.31
N ASP A 77 14.59 7.03 15.20
CA ASP A 77 14.41 5.77 14.43
C ASP A 77 13.19 4.95 14.90
N ASP A 78 12.56 5.36 16.01
CA ASP A 78 11.30 4.87 16.56
C ASP A 78 10.05 5.64 16.02
N ASP A 79 10.22 6.55 15.05
CA ASP A 79 9.16 7.40 14.52
C ASP A 79 8.10 6.57 13.79
N GLN A 80 6.85 6.80 14.17
CA GLN A 80 5.69 6.03 13.73
C GLN A 80 5.35 6.21 12.23
N ASN A 81 6.21 6.89 11.47
CA ASN A 81 5.95 7.40 10.13
C ASN A 81 6.91 6.86 9.05
N HIS A 82 7.76 5.88 9.36
CA HIS A 82 8.55 5.17 8.36
C HIS A 82 7.67 4.45 7.31
N SER A 83 8.15 4.39 6.06
CA SER A 83 7.45 3.74 4.93
C SER A 83 7.13 2.25 5.17
N VAL A 84 7.96 1.55 5.95
CA VAL A 84 7.72 0.17 6.41
C VAL A 84 6.43 0.07 7.23
N ARG A 85 6.15 1.07 8.07
CA ARG A 85 4.96 1.13 8.91
C ARG A 85 3.70 1.51 8.15
N LEU A 86 3.80 2.32 7.08
CA LEU A 86 2.66 2.56 6.18
C LEU A 86 2.13 1.26 5.56
N ASN A 87 3.02 0.36 5.13
CA ASN A 87 2.61 -0.94 4.60
C ASN A 87 1.92 -1.80 5.67
N GLN A 88 2.46 -1.83 6.90
CA GLN A 88 1.87 -2.56 8.02
C GLN A 88 0.49 -1.99 8.39
N ASP A 89 0.35 -0.67 8.44
CA ASP A 89 -0.93 0.01 8.68
C ASP A 89 -1.96 -0.34 7.58
N ILE A 90 -1.56 -0.40 6.31
CA ILE A 90 -2.44 -0.81 5.21
C ILE A 90 -2.88 -2.26 5.35
N LEU A 91 -1.98 -3.17 5.75
CA LEU A 91 -2.32 -4.58 5.99
C LEU A 91 -3.26 -4.72 7.18
N SER A 92 -2.99 -4.04 8.28
CA SER A 92 -3.87 -4.02 9.46
C SER A 92 -5.25 -3.45 9.12
N LEU A 93 -5.30 -2.36 8.35
CA LEU A 93 -6.56 -1.81 7.86
C LEU A 93 -7.32 -2.83 7.00
N HIS A 94 -6.62 -3.58 6.14
CA HIS A 94 -7.24 -4.62 5.32
C HIS A 94 -7.89 -5.69 6.19
N ASP A 95 -7.20 -6.17 7.22
CA ASP A 95 -7.71 -7.17 8.17
C ASP A 95 -8.92 -6.64 8.96
N THR A 96 -8.84 -5.40 9.46
CA THR A 96 -9.96 -4.74 10.15
C THR A 96 -11.15 -4.60 9.23
N LEU A 97 -10.95 -4.18 7.98
CA LEU A 97 -12.01 -4.03 6.98
C LEU A 97 -12.64 -5.38 6.62
N GLU A 98 -11.84 -6.43 6.48
CA GLU A 98 -12.26 -7.82 6.27
C GLU A 98 -13.13 -8.35 7.42
N ASN A 99 -12.71 -8.13 8.65
CA ASN A 99 -13.46 -8.48 9.85
C ASN A 99 -14.74 -7.65 9.97
N TYR A 100 -14.67 -6.35 9.66
CA TYR A 100 -15.82 -5.45 9.65
C TYR A 100 -16.86 -5.88 8.64
N VAL A 101 -16.48 -6.36 7.45
CA VAL A 101 -17.42 -6.95 6.47
C VAL A 101 -17.85 -8.38 6.83
N THR A 102 -17.42 -8.91 7.98
CA THR A 102 -17.73 -10.23 8.57
C THR A 102 -17.20 -11.44 7.81
N ASN A 103 -16.30 -11.21 6.86
CA ASN A 103 -15.82 -12.25 5.94
C ASN A 103 -16.93 -12.97 5.13
N LEU A 104 -18.16 -12.48 5.23
CA LEU A 104 -19.39 -13.17 4.82
C LEU A 104 -19.38 -14.67 5.18
N LYS A 105 -18.86 -15.00 6.39
CA LYS A 105 -18.76 -16.40 6.90
C LYS A 105 -20.10 -17.14 6.75
N PRO A 106 -20.12 -18.49 6.74
CA PRO A 106 -21.34 -19.28 6.49
C PRO A 106 -22.54 -18.89 7.36
N ASN A 107 -22.32 -18.45 8.60
CA ASN A 107 -23.36 -18.00 9.53
C ASN A 107 -23.85 -16.55 9.35
N ILE A 108 -23.42 -15.88 8.29
CA ILE A 108 -23.85 -14.52 7.92
C ILE A 108 -24.79 -14.63 6.72
N ASP A 109 -26.03 -14.21 6.90
CA ASP A 109 -27.00 -14.13 5.82
C ASP A 109 -26.72 -12.88 4.99
N VAL A 110 -26.71 -13.02 3.66
CA VAL A 110 -26.40 -11.93 2.72
C VAL A 110 -27.68 -11.53 2.01
N ASN A 111 -27.97 -10.24 1.97
CA ASN A 111 -29.08 -9.71 1.19
C ASN A 111 -28.68 -9.61 -0.29
N ILE A 112 -29.04 -10.62 -1.09
CA ILE A 112 -28.64 -10.70 -2.50
C ILE A 112 -29.22 -9.55 -3.34
N LYS A 113 -30.40 -9.05 -2.99
CA LYS A 113 -31.01 -7.91 -3.68
C LYS A 113 -30.17 -6.65 -3.54
N GLU A 114 -29.73 -6.33 -2.32
CA GLU A 114 -28.84 -5.18 -2.09
C GLU A 114 -27.44 -5.43 -2.64
N ALA A 115 -26.92 -6.67 -2.53
CA ALA A 115 -25.63 -7.05 -3.13
C ALA A 115 -25.61 -6.83 -4.66
N LYS A 116 -26.71 -7.16 -5.37
CA LYS A 116 -26.82 -6.90 -6.82
C LYS A 116 -26.70 -5.42 -7.16
N LYS A 117 -27.30 -4.54 -6.34
CA LYS A 117 -27.21 -3.07 -6.57
C LYS A 117 -25.78 -2.57 -6.48
N ILE A 118 -25.01 -3.04 -5.48
CA ILE A 118 -23.63 -2.60 -5.31
C ILE A 118 -22.70 -3.18 -6.38
N LEU A 119 -22.92 -4.43 -6.80
CA LEU A 119 -22.19 -5.01 -7.93
C LEU A 119 -22.47 -4.26 -9.23
N HIS A 120 -23.73 -3.87 -9.47
CA HIS A 120 -24.10 -3.04 -10.61
C HIS A 120 -23.44 -1.66 -10.56
N LYS A 121 -23.38 -1.01 -9.37
CA LYS A 121 -22.65 0.27 -9.18
C LYS A 121 -21.20 0.17 -9.66
N TYR A 122 -20.54 -0.96 -9.40
CA TYR A 122 -19.15 -1.20 -9.81
C TYR A 122 -19.01 -1.91 -11.15
N LYS A 123 -20.09 -2.00 -11.94
CA LYS A 123 -20.12 -2.64 -13.26
C LYS A 123 -19.64 -4.09 -13.24
N CYS A 124 -19.76 -4.79 -12.11
CA CYS A 124 -19.40 -6.20 -12.00
C CYS A 124 -20.44 -7.07 -12.71
N GLN A 125 -20.01 -7.90 -13.66
CA GLN A 125 -20.88 -8.76 -14.46
C GLN A 125 -21.19 -10.12 -13.81
N THR A 126 -20.73 -10.33 -12.57
CA THR A 126 -20.89 -11.61 -11.89
C THR A 126 -22.36 -11.90 -11.58
N GLU A 127 -22.87 -13.00 -12.12
CA GLU A 127 -24.20 -13.49 -11.78
C GLU A 127 -24.23 -14.03 -10.34
N ILE A 128 -25.11 -13.46 -9.51
CA ILE A 128 -25.34 -13.90 -8.14
C ILE A 128 -26.81 -14.26 -7.91
N SER A 129 -27.05 -15.29 -7.10
CA SER A 129 -28.38 -15.75 -6.69
C SER A 129 -28.36 -16.23 -5.24
N GLU A 130 -29.53 -16.42 -4.63
CA GLU A 130 -29.63 -16.99 -3.27
C GLU A 130 -28.93 -18.35 -3.14
N LYS A 131 -29.01 -19.18 -4.19
CA LYS A 131 -28.36 -20.51 -4.23
C LYS A 131 -26.85 -20.41 -4.53
N LYS A 132 -26.41 -19.35 -5.19
CA LYS A 132 -25.00 -19.12 -5.60
C LYS A 132 -24.65 -17.64 -5.43
N PRO A 133 -24.39 -17.19 -4.19
CA PRO A 133 -24.22 -15.77 -3.90
C PRO A 133 -22.87 -15.19 -4.33
N ASN A 134 -21.86 -16.02 -4.64
CA ASN A 134 -20.48 -15.58 -4.86
C ASN A 134 -19.99 -14.60 -3.77
N LYS A 135 -19.90 -15.12 -2.54
CA LYS A 135 -19.50 -14.37 -1.35
C LYS A 135 -18.15 -13.62 -1.51
N PRO A 136 -17.10 -14.17 -2.16
CA PRO A 136 -15.86 -13.42 -2.38
C PRO A 136 -16.06 -12.10 -3.15
N VAL A 137 -16.83 -12.12 -4.23
CA VAL A 137 -17.09 -10.92 -5.05
C VAL A 137 -17.94 -9.91 -4.27
N ILE A 138 -18.98 -10.38 -3.56
CA ILE A 138 -19.79 -9.50 -2.70
C ILE A 138 -18.92 -8.89 -1.59
N LYS A 139 -18.07 -9.68 -0.94
CA LYS A 139 -17.16 -9.22 0.12
C LYS A 139 -16.29 -8.07 -0.39
N ALA A 140 -15.61 -8.26 -1.52
CA ALA A 140 -14.75 -7.23 -2.11
C ALA A 140 -15.53 -5.95 -2.47
N ALA A 141 -16.73 -6.08 -3.04
CA ALA A 141 -17.59 -4.93 -3.34
C ALA A 141 -18.02 -4.18 -2.08
N LEU A 142 -18.33 -4.89 -0.99
CA LEU A 142 -18.66 -4.28 0.29
C LEU A 142 -17.46 -3.58 0.94
N GLN A 143 -16.26 -4.17 0.87
CA GLN A 143 -15.03 -3.54 1.36
C GLN A 143 -14.78 -2.20 0.65
N ARG A 144 -14.86 -2.18 -0.69
CA ARG A 144 -14.77 -0.94 -1.49
C ARG A 144 -15.87 0.05 -1.08
N HIS A 145 -17.11 -0.40 -0.94
CA HIS A 145 -18.22 0.48 -0.61
C HIS A 145 -18.07 1.17 0.75
N VAL A 146 -17.59 0.44 1.76
CA VAL A 146 -17.30 1.00 3.09
C VAL A 146 -16.24 2.10 2.97
N LEU A 147 -15.13 1.84 2.27
CA LEU A 147 -14.08 2.83 2.05
C LEU A 147 -14.60 4.07 1.32
N GLU A 148 -15.36 3.90 0.24
CA GLU A 148 -15.96 5.03 -0.51
C GLU A 148 -16.87 5.89 0.37
N VAL A 149 -17.67 5.29 1.25
CA VAL A 149 -18.53 6.06 2.16
C VAL A 149 -17.69 6.82 3.18
N ILE A 150 -16.62 6.22 3.73
CA ILE A 150 -15.73 6.92 4.65
C ILE A 150 -15.03 8.08 3.94
N PHE A 151 -14.51 7.86 2.72
CA PHE A 151 -13.90 8.91 1.91
C PHE A 151 -14.85 10.06 1.61
N GLU A 152 -16.08 9.77 1.17
CA GLU A 152 -17.08 10.80 0.91
C GLU A 152 -17.36 11.67 2.16
N GLN A 153 -17.41 11.05 3.35
CA GLN A 153 -17.62 11.81 4.58
C GLN A 153 -16.37 12.58 5.01
N ALA A 154 -15.18 12.01 4.85
CA ALA A 154 -13.92 12.67 5.18
C ALA A 154 -13.66 13.85 4.24
N ASP A 155 -13.85 13.70 2.93
CA ASP A 155 -13.78 14.79 1.96
C ASP A 155 -14.71 15.94 2.36
N PHE A 156 -15.96 15.61 2.69
CA PHE A 156 -16.90 16.61 3.17
C PHE A 156 -16.44 17.28 4.47
N TYR A 157 -15.85 16.55 5.41
CA TYR A 157 -15.30 17.11 6.65
C TYR A 157 -14.16 18.11 6.35
N PHE A 158 -13.22 17.73 5.49
CA PHE A 158 -12.07 18.54 5.12
C PHE A 158 -12.39 19.70 4.17
N THR A 159 -13.60 19.75 3.58
CA THR A 159 -14.08 20.95 2.86
C THR A 159 -14.62 22.05 3.78
N ARG A 160 -14.84 21.76 5.08
CA ARG A 160 -15.40 22.71 6.03
C ARG A 160 -14.29 23.38 6.83
N SER A 161 -14.29 24.71 6.83
CA SER A 161 -13.39 25.53 7.65
C SER A 161 -14.19 26.62 8.36
N ASN A 162 -14.83 26.23 9.45
CA ASN A 162 -15.30 27.16 10.49
C ASN A 162 -15.86 26.37 11.69
N LYS A 163 -15.51 26.78 12.91
CA LYS A 163 -15.97 26.30 14.24
C LYS A 163 -15.12 25.21 14.91
N GLU A 164 -15.18 25.23 16.25
CA GLU A 164 -14.56 24.33 17.25
C GLU A 164 -14.67 22.81 16.98
N HIS A 165 -15.50 22.39 16.01
CA HIS A 165 -15.77 20.98 15.69
C HIS A 165 -15.02 20.45 14.45
N TYR A 166 -14.20 21.28 13.79
CA TYR A 166 -13.46 20.95 12.56
C TYR A 166 -11.96 21.24 12.68
N LEU A 167 -11.39 21.06 13.88
CA LEU A 167 -10.02 21.45 14.18
C LEU A 167 -8.99 20.83 13.22
N GLU A 168 -9.08 19.53 12.93
CA GLU A 168 -8.15 18.87 12.00
C GLU A 168 -8.28 19.45 10.58
N SER A 169 -9.48 19.83 10.16
CA SER A 169 -9.70 20.45 8.86
C SER A 169 -9.08 21.84 8.78
N GLU A 170 -9.21 22.62 9.84
CA GLU A 170 -8.60 23.95 9.95
C GLU A 170 -7.07 23.87 9.94
N ILE A 171 -6.50 22.93 10.71
CA ILE A 171 -5.06 22.67 10.71
C ILE A 171 -4.59 22.31 9.29
N VAL A 172 -5.29 21.39 8.60
CA VAL A 172 -4.95 21.01 7.23
C VAL A 172 -4.99 22.21 6.28
N SER A 173 -6.07 23.00 6.33
CA SER A 173 -6.24 24.18 5.48
C SER A 173 -5.12 25.20 5.69
N LYS A 174 -4.76 25.49 6.95
CA LYS A 174 -3.69 26.45 7.28
C LYS A 174 -2.31 25.92 6.94
N THR A 175 -2.11 24.61 6.99
CA THR A 175 -0.87 23.98 6.55
C THR A 175 -0.67 24.17 5.06
N VAL A 176 -1.70 23.91 4.24
CA VAL A 176 -1.64 24.11 2.78
C VAL A 176 -1.32 25.57 2.45
N GLU A 177 -2.05 26.51 3.06
CA GLU A 177 -1.83 27.95 2.87
C GLU A 177 -0.39 28.36 3.20
N LEU A 178 0.16 27.90 4.33
CA LEU A 178 1.52 28.23 4.74
C LEU A 178 2.58 27.56 3.85
N THR A 179 2.38 26.31 3.45
CA THR A 179 3.26 25.60 2.49
C THR A 179 3.34 26.38 1.17
N ASP A 180 2.21 26.81 0.61
CA ASP A 180 2.16 27.59 -0.64
C ASP A 180 2.88 28.94 -0.50
N LEU A 181 2.70 29.63 0.63
CA LEU A 181 3.43 30.86 0.92
C LEU A 181 4.93 30.64 1.01
N MET A 182 5.39 29.54 1.62
CA MET A 182 6.80 29.20 1.72
C MET A 182 7.43 28.82 0.37
N GLU A 183 6.69 28.10 -0.48
CA GLU A 183 7.14 27.82 -1.85
C GLU A 183 7.26 29.11 -2.67
N ASN A 184 6.27 29.99 -2.56
CA ASN A 184 6.33 31.32 -3.21
C ASN A 184 7.48 32.16 -2.67
N PHE A 185 7.78 32.08 -1.37
CA PHE A 185 8.91 32.79 -0.77
C PHE A 185 10.25 32.27 -1.32
N TYR A 186 10.43 30.95 -1.43
CA TYR A 186 11.62 30.34 -2.04
C TYR A 186 11.78 30.75 -3.52
N ASN A 187 10.71 30.67 -4.31
CA ASN A 187 10.79 30.87 -5.76
C ASN A 187 10.98 32.34 -6.19
N ASN A 188 10.56 33.30 -5.36
CA ASN A 188 10.50 34.72 -5.76
C ASN A 188 11.52 35.62 -5.05
N ARG A 189 12.45 35.06 -4.26
CA ARG A 189 13.48 35.82 -3.54
C ARG A 189 14.88 35.35 -3.96
N LEU A 190 15.84 36.28 -3.91
CA LEU A 190 17.24 35.94 -4.19
C LEU A 190 17.82 35.16 -3.01
N GLY A 191 18.53 34.07 -3.32
CA GLY A 191 19.11 33.14 -2.36
C GLY A 191 18.73 31.71 -2.71
N ASP A 192 19.68 30.77 -2.62
CA ASP A 192 19.41 29.33 -2.78
C ASP A 192 19.96 28.61 -1.56
N ASP A 193 19.22 28.71 -0.46
CA ASP A 193 19.54 28.00 0.76
C ASP A 193 18.68 26.73 0.87
N ARG A 194 19.32 25.65 1.30
CA ARG A 194 18.64 24.36 1.47
C ARG A 194 17.54 24.42 2.52
N VAL A 195 17.57 25.35 3.47
CA VAL A 195 16.59 25.42 4.55
C VAL A 195 15.25 25.86 3.96
N THR A 196 15.20 27.03 3.34
CA THR A 196 13.99 27.60 2.72
C THR A 196 13.41 26.67 1.66
N ARG A 197 14.27 26.02 0.86
CA ARG A 197 13.83 25.04 -0.15
C ARG A 197 13.06 23.85 0.43
N HIS A 198 13.48 23.34 1.59
CA HIS A 198 12.89 22.12 2.18
C HIS A 198 11.85 22.41 3.26
N THR A 199 11.73 23.66 3.73
CA THR A 199 10.73 24.04 4.75
C THR A 199 9.29 23.67 4.38
N PRO A 200 8.78 23.90 3.15
CA PRO A 200 7.40 23.53 2.79
C PRO A 200 7.12 22.02 2.97
N ILE A 201 8.08 21.19 2.55
CA ILE A 201 8.02 19.73 2.67
C ILE A 201 8.01 19.31 4.14
N LYS A 202 8.92 19.88 4.94
CA LYS A 202 9.05 19.55 6.37
C LYS A 202 7.84 19.98 7.18
N LEU A 203 7.33 21.18 6.93
CA LEU A 203 6.11 21.69 7.58
C LEU A 203 4.95 20.73 7.35
N ARG A 204 4.71 20.34 6.09
CA ARG A 204 3.70 19.35 5.73
C ARG A 204 3.89 18.06 6.52
N GLN A 205 5.09 17.47 6.46
CA GLN A 205 5.39 16.20 7.13
C GLN A 205 5.14 16.25 8.64
N GLN A 206 5.58 17.32 9.31
CA GLN A 206 5.42 17.48 10.75
C GLN A 206 3.96 17.63 11.14
N VAL A 207 3.19 18.46 10.42
CA VAL A 207 1.78 18.65 10.75
C VAL A 207 0.98 17.36 10.51
N TYR A 208 1.18 16.70 9.37
CA TYR A 208 0.47 15.44 9.08
C TYR A 208 0.91 14.29 9.99
N SER A 209 2.14 14.29 10.49
CA SER A 209 2.60 13.38 11.54
C SER A 209 1.83 13.60 12.85
N ALA A 210 1.75 14.86 13.31
CA ALA A 210 0.99 15.21 14.52
C ALA A 210 -0.50 14.85 14.40
N LEU A 211 -1.12 15.14 13.24
CA LEU A 211 -2.49 14.73 12.93
C LEU A 211 -2.64 13.20 12.85
N GLY A 212 -1.64 12.50 12.32
CA GLY A 212 -1.61 11.04 12.28
C GLY A 212 -1.60 10.39 13.67
N THR A 213 -0.98 11.03 14.65
CA THR A 213 -0.91 10.55 16.04
C THR A 213 -2.13 10.95 16.87
N ARG A 214 -2.64 12.18 16.70
CA ARG A 214 -3.67 12.75 17.60
C ARG A 214 -5.02 13.06 16.95
N GLY A 215 -5.07 13.20 15.62
CA GLY A 215 -6.28 13.59 14.91
C GLY A 215 -7.40 12.57 15.13
N PHE A 216 -8.62 13.06 15.34
CA PHE A 216 -9.83 12.24 15.57
C PHE A 216 -9.80 11.32 16.80
N ASN A 217 -8.86 11.52 17.73
CA ASN A 217 -8.90 10.90 19.05
C ASN A 217 -10.06 11.50 19.88
N ASP A 218 -10.40 10.81 20.98
CA ASP A 218 -11.43 11.29 21.89
C ASP A 218 -11.01 12.61 22.56
N ILE A 219 -11.98 13.50 22.77
CA ILE A 219 -11.76 14.85 23.30
C ILE A 219 -11.76 14.80 24.82
N VAL A 220 -10.71 15.32 25.42
CA VAL A 220 -10.55 15.45 26.88
C VAL A 220 -11.06 16.82 27.31
N TYR A 221 -12.04 16.87 28.22
CA TYR A 221 -12.46 18.11 28.87
C TYR A 221 -11.79 18.22 30.24
N SER A 222 -11.15 19.35 30.51
CA SER A 222 -10.42 19.66 31.75
C SER A 222 -11.32 19.94 32.97
N ASN A 223 -12.64 19.84 32.83
CA ASN A 223 -13.59 20.25 33.86
C ASN A 223 -14.00 19.09 34.77
N GLY A 224 -13.05 18.55 35.54
CA GLY A 224 -13.24 17.82 36.82
C GLY A 224 -14.07 16.53 36.87
N ILE A 225 -14.84 16.19 35.85
CA ILE A 225 -15.62 14.94 35.75
C ILE A 225 -15.15 14.26 34.48
N SER A 226 -14.14 13.41 34.61
CA SER A 226 -13.48 12.69 33.53
C SER A 226 -14.49 11.94 32.66
N LYS A 227 -14.92 12.57 31.56
CA LYS A 227 -15.64 11.89 30.51
C LYS A 227 -15.08 12.35 29.18
N ASN A 228 -14.11 11.57 28.69
CA ASN A 228 -13.64 11.67 27.32
C ASN A 228 -14.87 11.58 26.42
N SER A 229 -15.09 12.57 25.56
CA SER A 229 -16.17 12.52 24.58
C SER A 229 -15.64 12.01 23.27
N LYS A 230 -16.38 11.10 22.63
CA LYS A 230 -16.00 10.59 21.31
C LYS A 230 -15.94 11.74 20.32
N HIS A 231 -14.94 11.71 19.45
CA HIS A 231 -14.86 12.65 18.35
C HIS A 231 -16.14 12.60 17.50
N ASN A 232 -16.80 13.75 17.30
CA ASN A 232 -18.14 13.82 16.71
C ASN A 232 -18.20 13.19 15.30
N PHE A 233 -17.19 13.46 14.46
CA PHE A 233 -17.04 12.85 13.14
C PHE A 233 -17.02 11.31 13.22
N ILE A 234 -16.18 10.74 14.10
CA ILE A 234 -16.05 9.30 14.27
C ILE A 234 -17.37 8.69 14.76
N HIS A 235 -18.02 9.33 15.72
CA HIS A 235 -19.28 8.86 16.28
C HIS A 235 -20.41 8.82 15.25
N ILE A 236 -20.61 9.92 14.51
CA ILE A 236 -21.68 10.04 13.51
C ILE A 236 -21.47 9.03 12.37
N ILE A 237 -20.25 8.94 11.86
CA ILE A 237 -19.96 8.10 10.68
C ILE A 237 -20.02 6.63 11.06
N SER A 238 -19.55 6.24 12.25
CA SER A 238 -19.67 4.86 12.75
C SER A 238 -21.12 4.38 12.73
N LYS A 239 -22.05 5.20 13.22
CA LYS A 239 -23.50 4.90 13.16
C LYS A 239 -24.00 4.78 11.72
N LYS A 240 -23.55 5.68 10.84
CA LYS A 240 -23.92 5.69 9.41
C LYS A 240 -23.46 4.41 8.70
N ILE A 241 -22.19 4.03 8.83
CA ILE A 241 -21.64 2.85 8.15
C ILE A 241 -22.22 1.55 8.72
N ASN A 242 -22.48 1.48 10.03
CA ASN A 242 -23.16 0.32 10.63
C ASN A 242 -24.59 0.17 10.10
N LYS A 243 -25.37 1.26 10.03
CA LYS A 243 -26.71 1.25 9.44
C LYS A 243 -26.69 0.85 7.96
N MET A 244 -25.70 1.34 7.21
CA MET A 244 -25.48 0.96 5.82
C MET A 244 -25.18 -0.54 5.69
N MET A 245 -24.22 -1.07 6.44
CA MET A 245 -23.81 -2.49 6.37
C MET A 245 -24.94 -3.45 6.72
N ASN A 246 -25.82 -3.09 7.65
CA ASN A 246 -26.98 -3.90 8.02
C ASN A 246 -28.00 -4.08 6.88
N LYS A 247 -27.92 -3.29 5.80
CA LYS A 247 -28.73 -3.52 4.59
C LYS A 247 -28.25 -4.73 3.78
N PHE A 248 -26.94 -5.00 3.84
CA PHE A 248 -26.28 -6.02 3.02
C PHE A 248 -26.13 -7.37 3.72
N ARG A 249 -26.07 -7.36 5.06
CA ARG A 249 -25.89 -8.58 5.87
C ARG A 249 -26.79 -8.61 7.09
N VAL A 250 -27.10 -9.81 7.55
CA VAL A 250 -27.73 -10.06 8.85
C VAL A 250 -26.79 -10.89 9.72
N ILE A 251 -26.46 -10.36 10.89
CA ILE A 251 -25.70 -11.06 11.94
C ILE A 251 -26.69 -11.47 13.02
N LYS A 252 -26.98 -12.77 13.12
CA LYS A 252 -27.94 -13.33 14.09
C LYS A 252 -27.40 -13.28 15.52
N ASP A 253 -26.12 -13.57 15.67
CA ASP A 253 -25.41 -13.53 16.94
C ASP A 253 -25.26 -12.08 17.45
N VAL A 254 -25.80 -11.80 18.64
CA VAL A 254 -25.86 -10.46 19.23
C VAL A 254 -24.48 -9.97 19.67
N GLU A 255 -23.64 -10.84 20.23
CA GLU A 255 -22.30 -10.49 20.71
C GLU A 255 -21.38 -10.22 19.54
N LYS A 256 -21.38 -11.09 18.54
CA LYS A 256 -20.66 -10.89 17.27
C LYS A 256 -21.10 -9.61 16.58
N ARG A 257 -22.41 -9.30 16.57
CA ARG A 257 -22.91 -8.05 15.99
C ARG A 257 -22.41 -6.83 16.75
N ARG A 258 -22.37 -6.87 18.09
CA ARG A 258 -21.82 -5.77 18.91
C ARG A 258 -20.34 -5.57 18.62
N TYR A 259 -19.54 -6.63 18.62
CA TYR A 259 -18.12 -6.61 18.28
C TYR A 259 -17.87 -6.05 16.88
N VAL A 260 -18.56 -6.57 15.86
CA VAL A 260 -18.40 -6.08 14.48
C VAL A 260 -18.78 -4.61 14.36
N ASN A 261 -19.84 -4.17 15.06
CA ASN A 261 -20.25 -2.77 15.03
C ASN A 261 -19.28 -1.85 15.77
N SER A 262 -18.56 -2.34 16.79
CA SER A 262 -17.56 -1.52 17.51
C SER A 262 -16.30 -1.29 16.67
N LEU A 263 -15.95 -2.20 15.75
CA LEU A 263 -14.84 -2.01 14.79
C LEU A 263 -15.01 -0.78 13.88
N ALA A 264 -16.24 -0.26 13.75
CA ALA A 264 -16.53 0.90 12.89
C ALA A 264 -15.69 2.13 13.25
N GLU A 265 -15.50 2.39 14.55
CA GLU A 265 -14.80 3.59 15.02
C GLU A 265 -13.31 3.54 14.64
N ASP A 266 -12.66 2.41 14.95
CA ASP A 266 -11.25 2.21 14.64
C ASP A 266 -11.00 2.14 13.13
N LEU A 267 -11.90 1.49 12.38
CA LEU A 267 -11.85 1.45 10.93
C LEU A 267 -11.86 2.87 10.33
N ILE A 268 -12.72 3.76 10.81
CA ILE A 268 -12.77 5.14 10.31
C ILE A 268 -11.49 5.89 10.67
N ARG A 269 -11.00 5.75 11.91
CA ARG A 269 -9.74 6.38 12.34
C ARG A 269 -8.57 5.93 11.49
N ASP A 270 -8.45 4.62 11.24
CA ASP A 270 -7.37 4.04 10.44
C ASP A 270 -7.44 4.52 8.98
N VAL A 271 -8.63 4.53 8.38
CA VAL A 271 -8.82 5.04 7.02
C VAL A 271 -8.42 6.51 6.92
N VAL A 272 -8.87 7.36 7.84
CA VAL A 272 -8.52 8.79 7.79
C VAL A 272 -7.02 8.99 8.05
N ARG A 273 -6.47 8.31 9.07
CA ARG A 273 -5.03 8.36 9.39
C ARG A 273 -4.17 7.97 8.21
N ILE A 274 -4.50 6.88 7.52
CA ILE A 274 -3.71 6.40 6.38
C ILE A 274 -3.87 7.34 5.20
N PHE A 275 -5.10 7.54 4.72
CA PHE A 275 -5.34 8.16 3.41
C PHE A 275 -5.28 9.69 3.40
N TYR A 276 -5.63 10.34 4.51
CA TYR A 276 -5.63 11.80 4.60
C TYR A 276 -4.37 12.36 5.26
N PHE A 277 -3.68 11.58 6.09
CA PHE A 277 -2.49 12.04 6.80
C PHE A 277 -1.22 11.33 6.33
N ARG A 278 -1.10 10.01 6.50
CA ARG A 278 0.17 9.30 6.23
C ARG A 278 0.61 9.33 4.76
N LEU A 279 -0.31 9.25 3.81
CA LEU A 279 0.04 9.42 2.39
C LEU A 279 0.62 10.82 2.10
N LYS A 280 0.18 11.84 2.86
CA LYS A 280 0.66 13.22 2.77
C LYS A 280 1.99 13.45 3.49
N ILE A 281 2.56 12.46 4.18
CA ILE A 281 3.90 12.54 4.79
C ILE A 281 4.98 12.06 3.81
N GLN A 282 4.64 11.13 2.91
CA GLN A 282 5.60 10.54 1.98
C GLN A 282 6.21 11.59 1.04
N GLU A 283 7.45 11.35 0.62
CA GLU A 283 8.16 12.14 -0.39
C GLU A 283 8.66 11.20 -1.51
N PRO A 284 8.11 11.29 -2.74
CA PRO A 284 7.00 12.14 -3.15
C PRO A 284 5.66 11.76 -2.49
N MET A 285 4.71 12.69 -2.49
CA MET A 285 3.37 12.46 -1.91
C MET A 285 2.70 11.24 -2.54
N ALA A 286 2.27 10.30 -1.70
CA ALA A 286 1.65 9.08 -2.17
C ALA A 286 0.20 9.33 -2.60
N GLN A 287 -0.25 8.57 -3.60
CA GLN A 287 -1.60 8.62 -4.14
C GLN A 287 -2.19 7.21 -4.18
N TYR A 288 -3.52 7.13 -4.11
CA TYR A 288 -4.26 5.90 -4.33
C TYR A 288 -5.20 6.07 -5.51
N ARG A 289 -5.57 4.95 -6.15
CA ARG A 289 -6.57 4.93 -7.20
C ARG A 289 -7.35 3.62 -7.18
N TRP A 290 -8.61 3.69 -7.60
CA TRP A 290 -9.39 2.51 -7.89
C TRP A 290 -9.03 1.97 -9.28
N TYR A 291 -9.06 0.65 -9.43
CA TYR A 291 -9.02 0.02 -10.75
C TYR A 291 -10.44 -0.05 -11.29
N GLU A 292 -10.60 0.36 -12.55
CA GLU A 292 -11.87 0.22 -13.27
C GLU A 292 -12.11 -1.23 -13.67
N ASN A 293 -13.38 -1.59 -13.88
CA ASN A 293 -13.70 -2.93 -14.37
C ASN A 293 -13.03 -3.18 -15.73
N ASN A 294 -12.37 -4.33 -15.88
CA ASN A 294 -11.54 -4.71 -17.02
C ASN A 294 -10.26 -3.88 -17.24
N GLU A 295 -9.89 -2.99 -16.32
CA GLU A 295 -8.60 -2.32 -16.38
C GLU A 295 -7.47 -3.34 -16.23
N LYS A 296 -6.50 -3.32 -17.14
CA LYS A 296 -5.32 -4.18 -17.05
C LYS A 296 -4.49 -3.73 -15.86
N ILE A 297 -4.39 -4.60 -14.86
CA ILE A 297 -3.56 -4.31 -13.69
C ILE A 297 -2.09 -4.41 -14.10
N ASN A 298 -1.39 -3.29 -13.96
CA ASN A 298 0.05 -3.28 -14.18
C ASN A 298 0.75 -3.99 -13.01
N LYS A 299 1.32 -5.17 -13.27
CA LYS A 299 2.05 -5.94 -12.26
C LYS A 299 3.26 -5.19 -11.71
N SER A 300 3.82 -4.21 -12.44
CA SER A 300 4.94 -3.41 -11.95
C SER A 300 4.53 -2.43 -10.85
N THR A 301 3.27 -2.02 -10.79
CA THR A 301 2.72 -1.14 -9.73
C THR A 301 2.17 -1.93 -8.54
N MET A 302 2.11 -3.26 -8.61
CA MET A 302 1.70 -4.14 -7.51
C MET A 302 2.88 -4.78 -6.74
N LYS A 303 4.09 -4.79 -7.31
CA LYS A 303 5.25 -5.38 -6.64
C LYS A 303 5.82 -4.40 -5.62
N SER A 304 5.76 -4.77 -4.34
CA SER A 304 6.55 -4.10 -3.31
C SER A 304 8.04 -4.20 -3.69
N VAL A 305 8.82 -3.17 -3.36
CA VAL A 305 10.28 -3.18 -3.54
C VAL A 305 10.90 -4.42 -2.86
N SER A 306 10.33 -4.85 -1.74
CA SER A 306 10.69 -6.06 -0.99
C SER A 306 10.57 -7.34 -1.82
N GLU A 307 9.51 -7.48 -2.64
CA GLU A 307 9.32 -8.65 -3.48
C GLU A 307 10.21 -8.64 -4.72
N LYS A 308 10.62 -7.45 -5.21
CA LYS A 308 11.67 -7.33 -6.23
C LYS A 308 13.03 -7.75 -5.68
N ILE A 309 13.39 -7.31 -4.47
CA ILE A 309 14.64 -7.67 -3.79
C ILE A 309 14.66 -9.18 -3.48
N PHE A 310 13.59 -9.74 -2.92
CA PHE A 310 13.47 -11.17 -2.62
C PHE A 310 13.58 -12.05 -3.87
N ASN A 311 12.96 -11.64 -4.98
CA ASN A 311 13.08 -12.36 -6.24
C ASN A 311 14.46 -12.18 -6.91
N ALA A 312 15.10 -11.01 -6.74
CA ALA A 312 16.46 -10.77 -7.21
C ALA A 312 17.50 -11.59 -6.43
N THR A 313 17.38 -11.67 -5.10
CA THR A 313 18.26 -12.51 -4.25
C THR A 313 18.05 -14.00 -4.51
N LYS A 314 16.81 -14.44 -4.73
CA LYS A 314 16.51 -15.83 -5.15
C LYS A 314 17.05 -16.14 -6.56
N SER A 315 17.01 -15.17 -7.49
CA SER A 315 17.59 -15.31 -8.83
C SER A 315 19.12 -15.36 -8.80
N LEU A 316 19.76 -14.54 -7.95
CA LEU A 316 21.20 -14.56 -7.70
C LEU A 316 21.64 -15.87 -7.03
N GLY A 317 20.92 -16.33 -5.99
CA GLY A 317 21.20 -17.62 -5.33
C GLY A 317 21.06 -18.82 -6.29
N ASN A 318 20.09 -18.77 -7.21
CA ASN A 318 19.93 -19.80 -8.24
C ASN A 318 20.96 -19.69 -9.38
N LYS A 319 21.50 -18.50 -9.67
CA LYS A 319 22.63 -18.33 -10.59
C LYS A 319 23.94 -18.83 -9.96
N VAL A 320 24.20 -18.50 -8.69
CA VAL A 320 25.37 -18.98 -7.94
C VAL A 320 25.34 -20.51 -7.84
N LYS A 321 24.20 -21.13 -7.52
CA LYS A 321 24.07 -22.61 -7.55
C LYS A 321 24.32 -23.26 -8.91
N ARG A 322 24.08 -22.56 -10.04
CA ARG A 322 24.41 -23.07 -11.38
C ARG A 322 25.88 -22.89 -11.77
N PHE A 323 26.60 -21.95 -11.15
CA PHE A 323 28.04 -21.79 -11.38
C PHE A 323 28.89 -22.78 -10.58
N TYR A 324 28.38 -23.32 -9.47
CA TYR A 324 29.11 -24.26 -8.61
C TYR A 324 28.78 -25.75 -8.85
N SER A 325 27.94 -26.10 -9.83
CA SER A 325 27.60 -27.50 -10.14
C SER A 325 28.40 -28.10 -11.33
N GLY A 326 29.53 -27.49 -11.70
CA GLY A 326 30.39 -27.96 -12.78
C GLY A 326 31.87 -27.87 -12.37
N GLY A 327 32.32 -28.80 -11.53
CA GLY A 327 33.71 -28.91 -11.12
C GLY A 327 33.88 -29.85 -9.94
N GLU A 328 34.47 -31.02 -10.17
CA GLU A 328 34.79 -32.01 -9.15
C GLU A 328 35.84 -31.51 -8.15
N ASN A 329 35.58 -31.84 -6.87
CA ASN A 329 36.51 -32.02 -5.76
C ASN A 329 37.58 -30.94 -5.47
N SER A 330 37.27 -30.07 -4.50
CA SER A 330 38.16 -29.85 -3.35
C SER A 330 37.37 -29.29 -2.15
N ASN A 331 37.63 -29.88 -0.97
CA ASN A 331 37.02 -29.51 0.30
C ASN A 331 37.34 -28.06 0.69
N LEU A 332 36.30 -27.25 0.93
CA LEU A 332 36.32 -26.08 1.80
C LEU A 332 34.90 -25.90 2.35
N SER A 333 34.73 -26.19 3.65
CA SER A 333 33.50 -25.93 4.41
C SER A 333 33.27 -24.42 4.48
N ILE A 334 32.09 -23.95 4.06
CA ILE A 334 31.59 -22.63 4.42
C ILE A 334 30.41 -22.87 5.36
N ASP A 335 30.74 -22.89 6.65
CA ASP A 335 29.76 -22.73 7.72
C ASP A 335 29.31 -21.26 7.80
N SER A 336 28.00 -21.09 7.93
CA SER A 336 27.28 -19.96 8.54
C SER A 336 27.44 -18.54 7.97
N VAL A 337 26.34 -17.99 7.42
CA VAL A 337 25.94 -16.62 7.73
C VAL A 337 24.58 -16.68 8.40
N ASN A 338 24.60 -16.27 9.66
CA ASN A 338 23.60 -16.42 10.70
C ASN A 338 22.22 -15.85 10.33
N THR A 339 21.19 -16.69 10.45
CA THR A 339 19.85 -16.25 10.83
C THR A 339 19.83 -16.13 12.34
N TYR A 340 19.72 -14.91 12.86
CA TYR A 340 19.49 -14.69 14.29
C TYR A 340 18.08 -15.17 14.65
N GLU A 341 18.00 -16.34 15.27
CA GLU A 341 16.94 -16.72 16.18
C GLU A 341 17.20 -16.00 17.52
N TYR A 342 16.22 -15.26 18.03
CA TYR A 342 16.26 -14.73 19.38
C TYR A 342 15.64 -15.80 20.29
N VAL A 343 16.50 -16.49 21.05
CA VAL A 343 16.11 -17.42 22.12
C VAL A 343 16.37 -16.69 23.45
N ASP A 344 15.30 -16.54 24.22
CA ASP A 344 15.32 -16.16 25.63
C ASP A 344 15.89 -17.31 26.49
N SER A 345 16.82 -16.97 27.39
CA SER A 345 17.12 -17.68 28.65
C SER A 345 18.31 -16.97 29.33
N ASP A 346 18.12 -16.24 30.44
CA ASP A 346 18.24 -16.70 31.85
C ASP A 346 19.55 -16.10 32.45
N ALA A 347 19.75 -15.73 33.73
CA ALA A 347 19.05 -15.93 34.99
C ALA A 347 19.48 -14.88 36.04
N GLU A 348 18.57 -14.61 36.97
CA GLU A 348 18.72 -14.52 38.44
C GLU A 348 19.97 -13.92 39.11
N MET A 349 19.74 -12.90 39.96
CA MET A 349 20.29 -12.88 41.33
C MET A 349 19.27 -12.29 42.32
N THR A 350 18.74 -13.20 43.15
CA THR A 350 18.51 -13.08 44.61
C THR A 350 17.78 -11.85 45.18
N ASN A 351 16.52 -12.05 45.57
CA ASN A 351 15.87 -11.29 46.65
C ASN A 351 15.88 -12.15 47.92
N ASN A 352 16.51 -11.62 48.97
CA ASN A 352 16.35 -12.08 50.35
C ASN A 352 15.72 -10.94 51.16
N GLU A 353 14.83 -11.36 52.04
CA GLU A 353 14.46 -10.76 53.33
C GLU A 353 13.35 -9.70 53.39
N ASP A 354 12.22 -10.24 53.81
CA ASP A 354 11.10 -9.70 54.59
C ASP A 354 11.45 -8.74 55.75
N ASN A 355 10.42 -7.93 56.09
CA ASN A 355 10.03 -7.39 57.40
C ASN A 355 10.90 -6.30 58.07
N TYR A 356 10.30 -5.13 58.36
CA TYR A 356 9.64 -4.85 59.65
C TYR A 356 9.20 -3.35 59.77
N GLU A 357 7.99 -3.19 60.34
CA GLU A 357 7.52 -2.17 61.30
C GLU A 357 7.57 -0.65 61.02
N ASP A 358 6.36 -0.08 61.04
CA ASP A 358 5.88 1.00 61.92
C ASP A 358 6.89 2.03 62.44
N LEU A 359 6.55 3.32 62.23
CA LEU A 359 6.49 4.28 63.34
C LEU A 359 5.64 5.51 62.96
N ASP A 360 4.56 5.61 63.72
CA ASP A 360 3.76 6.78 64.04
C ASP A 360 4.62 7.97 64.53
N MET A 361 4.15 9.19 64.30
CA MET A 361 4.04 10.29 65.28
C MET A 361 4.07 11.72 64.68
N THR A 362 2.91 12.37 64.88
CA THR A 362 2.67 13.72 65.47
C THR A 362 2.94 15.01 64.69
N ASP A 363 1.82 15.73 64.51
CA ASP A 363 1.53 17.16 64.77
C ASP A 363 2.66 18.09 65.26
N GLN A 364 2.71 19.28 64.64
CA GLN A 364 3.07 20.65 65.12
C GLN A 364 3.46 21.47 63.87
N GLU A 365 2.96 22.65 63.50
CA GLU A 365 2.07 23.70 64.04
C GLU A 365 1.30 24.34 62.86
#